data_AF-A0A3R6ZWA1-F1
#
_entry.id   AF-A0A3R6ZWA1-F1
#
_cell.length_a   1.000
_cell.length_b   1.000
_cell.length_c   1.000
_cell.angle_alpha   90.00
_cell.angle_beta   90.00
_cell.angle_gamma   90.00
#
_symmetry.space_group_name_H-M   'P 1'
#
loop_
_entity.id
_entity.type
_entity.pdbx_description
1 polymer ?
#
loop_
_entity_poly.entity_id
_entity_poly.type
_entity_poly.pdbx_seq_one_letter_code
_entity_poly.pdbx_strand_id
1 'polypeptide(L)'
;MSKYKQLQHAYQQQQLIDVVRRPTKDIYTGTICQLNSKYLLMRVYNDYGLLNGYVLIAIRAIAFVGDHGADLERIKQRIKIAQSKELFASQELTVPPFSADHLLTNVLKYLINQQLIVLIIGATNYQYQQAKIQALNKQQVKIATVDFFDFAYNNQPIAFMKNQFDAIEFGGQELNQATKFFLQPHKHQLPIMVKANLHLIPLLKSLKDKETLIMVYINTSNNNFYVGKIININNQEMVLSLVDQDGYFGGYALIRLSEVSFVSTQTDYLRIIATYRTWHQQDQTFVQPVLDDKMQFDNQNLWQSVFQQATLQKLMLRVQFRQLNTDFLAYGLQAKEKSVKLAVFDDLQRQTTQIQEFKYDDFARITFGYLNLYFTKAELIN
;
A
#
# COMPACT_ATOMS: atom_id res chain seq x y z
N MET A 1 -24.01 15.23 -20.08
CA MET A 1 -22.85 15.23 -21.01
C MET A 1 -22.40 13.78 -21.20
N SER A 2 -22.03 13.32 -22.41
CA SER A 2 -21.52 11.94 -22.55
C SER A 2 -20.19 11.79 -21.81
N LYS A 3 -19.91 10.61 -21.22
CA LYS A 3 -18.65 10.35 -20.49
C LYS A 3 -17.42 10.73 -21.31
N TYR A 4 -17.44 10.43 -22.61
CA TYR A 4 -16.34 10.80 -23.51
C TYR A 4 -16.14 12.31 -23.59
N LYS A 5 -17.22 13.11 -23.69
CA LYS A 5 -17.13 14.58 -23.70
C LYS A 5 -16.56 15.13 -22.38
N GLN A 6 -16.92 14.54 -21.23
CA GLN A 6 -16.34 14.91 -19.93
C GLN A 6 -14.83 14.64 -19.90
N LEU A 7 -14.40 13.46 -20.35
CA LEU A 7 -12.98 13.12 -20.46
C LEU A 7 -12.25 14.05 -21.44
N GLN A 8 -12.88 14.44 -22.54
CA GLN A 8 -12.32 15.36 -23.52
C GLN A 8 -12.08 16.75 -22.91
N HIS A 9 -13.05 17.24 -22.12
CA HIS A 9 -12.91 18.51 -21.40
C HIS A 9 -11.78 18.44 -20.36
N ALA A 10 -11.77 17.40 -19.52
CA ALA A 10 -10.71 17.20 -18.53
C ALA A 10 -9.31 17.09 -19.16
N TYR A 11 -9.20 16.41 -20.31
CA TYR A 11 -7.96 16.32 -21.07
C TYR A 11 -7.48 17.68 -21.59
N GLN A 12 -8.39 18.49 -22.16
CA GLN A 12 -8.07 19.82 -22.67
C GLN A 12 -7.64 20.79 -21.57
N GLN A 13 -8.25 20.68 -20.38
CA GLN A 13 -7.98 21.56 -19.24
C GLN A 13 -6.85 21.03 -18.32
N GLN A 14 -6.27 19.86 -18.63
CA GLN A 14 -5.30 19.18 -17.75
C GLN A 14 -5.82 19.04 -16.32
N GLN A 15 -7.11 18.75 -16.19
CA GLN A 15 -7.81 18.73 -14.91
C GLN A 15 -7.50 17.43 -14.15
N LEU A 16 -7.29 17.54 -12.83
CA LEU A 16 -7.27 16.39 -11.93
C LEU A 16 -8.70 15.87 -11.75
N ILE A 17 -8.93 14.61 -12.06
CA ILE A 17 -10.25 13.96 -12.03
C ILE A 17 -10.15 12.58 -11.36
N ASP A 18 -11.31 12.09 -10.91
CA ASP A 18 -11.53 10.71 -10.51
C ASP A 18 -12.17 9.92 -11.65
N VAL A 19 -11.64 8.73 -11.93
CA VAL A 19 -12.22 7.75 -12.86
C VAL A 19 -12.60 6.52 -12.06
N VAL A 20 -13.91 6.30 -11.90
CA VAL A 20 -14.46 5.15 -11.17
C VAL A 20 -14.77 4.02 -12.15
N ARG A 21 -14.29 2.80 -11.89
CA ARG A 21 -14.52 1.64 -12.76
C ARG A 21 -15.74 0.80 -12.37
N ARG A 22 -16.28 0.05 -13.34
CA ARG A 22 -17.27 -1.01 -13.12
C ARG A 22 -16.61 -2.39 -13.23
N PRO A 23 -17.06 -3.40 -12.47
CA PRO A 23 -17.97 -3.33 -11.31
C PRO A 23 -17.22 -3.11 -9.97
N THR A 24 -15.88 -3.18 -9.98
CA THR A 24 -15.02 -3.17 -8.79
C THR A 24 -15.11 -1.88 -7.98
N LYS A 25 -15.56 -0.78 -8.59
CA LYS A 25 -15.61 0.57 -8.00
C LYS A 25 -14.24 1.13 -7.61
N ASP A 26 -13.16 0.58 -8.16
CA ASP A 26 -11.82 1.16 -8.02
C ASP A 26 -11.83 2.59 -8.56
N ILE A 27 -11.15 3.48 -7.85
CA ILE A 27 -11.04 4.90 -8.16
C ILE A 27 -9.60 5.17 -8.57
N TYR A 28 -9.41 5.76 -9.75
CA TYR A 28 -8.13 6.35 -10.12
C TYR A 28 -8.24 7.87 -10.10
N THR A 29 -7.40 8.54 -9.33
CA THR A 29 -7.31 10.00 -9.30
C THR A 29 -6.08 10.45 -10.09
N GLY A 30 -6.27 11.32 -11.10
CA GLY A 30 -5.17 11.64 -12.01
C GLY A 30 -5.50 12.67 -13.09
N THR A 31 -4.53 12.86 -13.98
CA THR A 31 -4.63 13.76 -15.14
C THR A 31 -4.50 12.97 -16.44
N ILE A 32 -5.37 13.26 -17.41
CA ILE A 32 -5.39 12.53 -18.68
C ILE A 32 -4.18 12.96 -19.52
N CYS A 33 -3.33 12.00 -19.87
CA CYS A 33 -2.18 12.22 -20.74
C CYS A 33 -2.57 12.08 -22.21
N GLN A 34 -3.45 11.11 -22.53
CA GLN A 34 -3.92 10.85 -23.88
C GLN A 34 -5.32 10.26 -23.89
N LEU A 35 -6.07 10.51 -24.96
CA LEU A 35 -7.46 10.10 -25.08
C LEU A 35 -7.83 9.77 -26.53
N ASN A 36 -8.57 8.68 -26.73
CA ASN A 36 -9.28 8.40 -27.97
C ASN A 36 -10.70 7.88 -27.66
N SER A 37 -11.49 7.55 -28.68
CA SER A 37 -12.89 7.12 -28.51
C SER A 37 -13.09 5.80 -27.73
N LYS A 38 -12.02 5.04 -27.46
CA LYS A 38 -12.08 3.72 -26.79
C LYS A 38 -11.29 3.64 -25.48
N TYR A 39 -10.23 4.41 -25.34
CA TYR A 39 -9.27 4.33 -24.24
C TYR A 39 -8.82 5.71 -23.79
N LEU A 40 -8.47 5.83 -22.51
CA LEU A 40 -7.72 6.95 -21.97
C LEU A 40 -6.46 6.43 -21.30
N LEU A 41 -5.39 7.21 -21.39
CA LEU A 41 -4.18 7.03 -20.61
C LEU A 41 -4.10 8.15 -19.59
N MET A 42 -3.96 7.80 -18.31
CA MET A 42 -3.95 8.75 -17.20
C MET A 42 -2.70 8.58 -16.37
N ARG A 43 -2.08 9.69 -15.97
CA ARG A 43 -1.07 9.74 -14.91
C ARG A 43 -1.80 9.79 -13.57
N VAL A 44 -1.47 8.89 -12.66
CA VAL A 44 -2.26 8.67 -11.43
C VAL A 44 -1.48 8.95 -10.15
N TYR A 45 -2.22 9.31 -9.11
CA TYR A 45 -1.72 9.48 -7.75
C TYR A 45 -2.30 8.39 -6.85
N ASN A 46 -1.53 7.93 -5.87
CA ASN A 46 -2.04 7.03 -4.83
C ASN A 46 -2.80 7.79 -3.74
N ASP A 47 -3.29 7.08 -2.73
CA ASP A 47 -4.03 7.65 -1.61
C ASP A 47 -3.26 8.72 -0.82
N TYR A 48 -1.93 8.76 -0.93
CA TYR A 48 -1.06 9.76 -0.29
C TYR A 48 -0.83 11.00 -1.16
N GLY A 49 -1.46 11.07 -2.34
CA GLY A 49 -1.18 12.13 -3.31
C GLY A 49 0.22 12.03 -3.93
N LEU A 50 0.87 10.87 -3.83
CA LEU A 50 2.16 10.61 -4.47
C LEU A 50 1.95 10.07 -5.87
N LEU A 51 2.81 10.48 -6.81
CA LEU A 51 2.81 9.94 -8.16
C LEU A 51 2.96 8.41 -8.11
N ASN A 52 2.05 7.70 -8.76
CA ASN A 52 2.02 6.24 -8.79
C ASN A 52 1.87 5.69 -10.22
N GLY A 53 2.60 6.27 -11.16
CA GLY A 53 2.67 5.79 -12.54
C GLY A 53 1.45 6.17 -13.38
N TYR A 54 1.04 5.23 -14.22
CA TYR A 54 0.04 5.44 -15.26
C TYR A 54 -0.96 4.28 -15.32
N VAL A 55 -2.16 4.59 -15.77
CA VAL A 55 -3.19 3.61 -16.08
C VAL A 55 -3.78 3.86 -17.47
N LEU A 56 -3.83 2.81 -18.28
CA LEU A 56 -4.61 2.79 -19.52
C LEU A 56 -5.97 2.18 -19.22
N ILE A 57 -7.07 2.92 -19.39
CA ILE A 57 -8.43 2.47 -19.07
C ILE A 57 -9.27 2.42 -20.34
N ALA A 58 -10.00 1.32 -20.54
CA ALA A 58 -11.03 1.23 -21.56
C ALA A 58 -12.26 2.05 -21.15
N ILE A 59 -12.72 2.97 -22.00
CA ILE A 59 -13.86 3.86 -21.69
C ILE A 59 -15.14 3.09 -21.37
N ARG A 60 -15.32 1.90 -21.97
CA ARG A 60 -16.44 1.00 -21.66
C ARG A 60 -16.48 0.57 -20.18
N ALA A 61 -15.31 0.43 -19.55
CA ALA A 61 -15.15 0.00 -18.16
C ALA A 61 -15.37 1.13 -17.14
N ILE A 62 -15.49 2.38 -17.58
CA ILE A 62 -15.70 3.54 -16.70
C ILE A 62 -17.18 3.58 -16.28
N ALA A 63 -17.42 3.62 -14.97
CA ALA A 63 -18.73 3.90 -14.37
C ALA A 63 -19.05 5.38 -14.47
N PHE A 64 -18.13 6.19 -13.93
CA PHE A 64 -18.33 7.59 -13.61
C PHE A 64 -17.00 8.35 -13.72
N VAL A 65 -17.10 9.64 -14.05
CA VAL A 65 -15.98 10.57 -14.05
C VAL A 65 -16.34 11.69 -13.09
N GLY A 66 -15.55 11.84 -12.03
CA GLY A 66 -15.71 12.87 -11.02
C GLY A 66 -14.72 14.00 -11.24
N ASP A 67 -15.20 15.23 -11.29
CA ASP A 67 -14.40 16.45 -11.43
C ASP A 67 -14.49 17.36 -10.20
N HIS A 68 -15.30 16.96 -9.22
CA HIS A 68 -15.46 17.56 -7.90
C HIS A 68 -15.87 16.48 -6.88
N GLY A 69 -15.60 16.71 -5.61
CA GLY A 69 -15.99 15.80 -4.52
C GLY A 69 -15.01 15.86 -3.34
N ALA A 70 -15.47 15.43 -2.17
CA ALA A 70 -14.64 15.45 -0.96
C ALA A 70 -13.37 14.57 -1.11
N ASP A 71 -13.46 13.46 -1.83
CA ASP A 71 -12.33 12.56 -2.08
C ASP A 71 -11.27 13.22 -2.98
N LEU A 72 -11.70 13.78 -4.11
CA LEU A 72 -10.83 14.53 -5.02
C LEU A 72 -10.18 15.75 -4.35
N GLU A 73 -10.92 16.53 -3.55
CA GLU A 73 -10.35 17.64 -2.78
C GLU A 73 -9.34 17.16 -1.73
N ARG A 74 -9.61 16.02 -1.08
CA ARG A 74 -8.65 15.39 -0.17
C ARG A 74 -7.36 15.03 -0.91
N ILE A 75 -7.43 14.37 -2.07
CA ILE A 75 -6.24 14.02 -2.85
C ILE A 75 -5.50 15.27 -3.34
N LYS A 76 -6.20 16.32 -3.79
CA LYS A 76 -5.57 17.61 -4.14
C LYS A 76 -4.76 18.20 -2.98
N GLN A 77 -5.31 18.16 -1.77
CA GLN A 77 -4.60 18.61 -0.58
C GLN A 77 -3.39 17.72 -0.27
N ARG A 78 -3.54 16.40 -0.37
CA ARG A 78 -2.44 15.45 -0.14
C ARG A 78 -1.29 15.64 -1.14
N ILE A 79 -1.59 15.88 -2.42
CA ILE A 79 -0.58 16.21 -3.45
C ILE A 79 0.23 17.45 -3.03
N LYS A 80 -0.44 18.53 -2.61
CA LYS A 80 0.24 19.76 -2.17
C LYS A 80 1.14 19.52 -0.95
N ILE A 81 0.64 18.79 0.04
CA ILE A 81 1.40 18.43 1.24
C ILE A 81 2.62 17.58 0.84
N ALA A 82 2.41 16.54 0.02
CA ALA A 82 3.47 15.65 -0.43
C ALA A 82 4.60 16.40 -1.15
N GLN A 83 4.25 17.34 -2.04
CA GLN A 83 5.22 18.21 -2.71
C GLN A 83 5.95 19.11 -1.70
N SER A 84 5.22 19.77 -0.80
CA SER A 84 5.83 20.67 0.20
C SER A 84 6.74 19.98 1.21
N LYS A 85 6.52 18.68 1.43
CA LYS A 85 7.30 17.84 2.34
C LYS A 85 8.34 16.99 1.62
N GLU A 86 8.47 17.18 0.31
CA GLU A 86 9.43 16.47 -0.55
C GLU A 86 9.34 14.94 -0.36
N LEU A 87 8.12 14.43 -0.21
CA LEU A 87 7.89 13.02 -0.01
C LEU A 87 8.35 12.21 -1.23
N PHE A 88 8.95 11.06 -0.97
CA PHE A 88 9.41 10.16 -2.02
C PHE A 88 8.21 9.56 -2.74
N ALA A 89 8.22 9.64 -4.07
CA ALA A 89 7.20 9.10 -4.95
C ALA A 89 7.83 8.18 -6.00
N SER A 90 7.00 7.49 -6.79
CA SER A 90 7.53 6.69 -7.91
C SER A 90 8.30 7.56 -8.89
N GLN A 91 9.42 7.04 -9.39
CA GLN A 91 10.14 7.68 -10.48
C GLN A 91 9.23 7.77 -11.71
N GLU A 92 9.04 8.98 -12.22
CA GLU A 92 8.18 9.21 -13.37
C GLU A 92 8.77 8.53 -14.61
N LEU A 93 7.98 7.64 -15.24
CA LEU A 93 8.36 7.05 -16.52
C LEU A 93 8.23 8.08 -17.63
N THR A 94 9.21 8.14 -18.52
CA THR A 94 9.09 8.93 -19.75
C THR A 94 8.18 8.22 -20.75
N VAL A 95 6.90 8.57 -20.72
CA VAL A 95 5.90 8.03 -21.65
C VAL A 95 5.91 8.86 -22.94
N PRO A 96 6.19 8.26 -24.11
CA PRO A 96 6.17 8.99 -25.37
C PRO A 96 4.73 9.34 -25.79
N PRO A 97 4.54 10.35 -26.64
CA PRO A 97 3.23 10.58 -27.24
C PRO A 97 2.87 9.40 -28.16
N PHE A 98 1.86 8.61 -27.78
CA PHE A 98 1.30 7.59 -28.65
C PHE A 98 0.30 8.18 -29.65
N SER A 99 0.24 7.60 -30.86
CA SER A 99 -0.82 7.90 -31.81
C SER A 99 -2.19 7.51 -31.24
N ALA A 100 -3.15 8.45 -31.30
CA ALA A 100 -4.50 8.28 -30.78
C ALA A 100 -5.26 7.13 -31.48
N ASP A 101 -5.04 6.90 -32.78
CA ASP A 101 -5.75 5.86 -33.55
C ASP A 101 -5.43 4.44 -33.07
N HIS A 102 -4.26 4.26 -32.47
CA HIS A 102 -3.73 2.96 -32.05
C HIS A 102 -3.26 2.94 -30.59
N LEU A 103 -3.86 3.77 -29.73
CA LEU A 103 -3.42 4.00 -28.35
C LEU A 103 -3.10 2.71 -27.57
N LEU A 104 -4.05 1.77 -27.45
CA LEU A 104 -3.81 0.49 -26.74
C LEU A 104 -2.62 -0.28 -27.35
N THR A 105 -2.57 -0.41 -28.67
CA THR A 105 -1.50 -1.18 -29.33
C THR A 105 -0.13 -0.53 -29.13
N ASN A 106 -0.05 0.80 -29.15
CA ASN A 106 1.19 1.53 -28.95
C ASN A 106 1.66 1.49 -27.49
N VAL A 107 0.74 1.59 -26.52
CA VAL A 107 1.05 1.39 -25.10
C VAL A 107 1.56 -0.03 -24.86
N LEU A 108 0.88 -1.06 -25.37
CA LEU A 108 1.33 -2.45 -25.23
C LEU A 108 2.74 -2.68 -25.83
N LYS A 109 3.03 -2.09 -27.00
CA LYS A 109 4.38 -2.14 -27.60
C LYS A 109 5.42 -1.46 -26.71
N TYR A 110 5.08 -0.31 -26.14
CA TYR A 110 5.95 0.37 -25.18
C TYR A 110 6.24 -0.51 -23.97
N LEU A 111 5.21 -1.12 -23.37
CA LEU A 111 5.36 -2.00 -22.20
C LEU A 111 6.26 -3.22 -22.50
N ILE A 112 6.13 -3.81 -23.69
CA ILE A 112 7.02 -4.90 -24.15
C ILE A 112 8.46 -4.42 -24.28
N ASN A 113 8.68 -3.30 -24.96
CA ASN A 113 10.00 -2.76 -25.22
C ASN A 113 10.73 -2.37 -23.92
N GLN A 114 9.99 -1.86 -22.94
CA GLN A 114 10.50 -1.51 -21.61
C GLN A 114 10.56 -2.71 -20.65
N GLN A 115 10.07 -3.89 -21.06
CA GLN A 115 9.99 -5.11 -20.25
C GLN A 115 9.32 -4.93 -18.87
N LEU A 116 8.35 -4.02 -18.78
CA LEU A 116 7.70 -3.67 -17.52
C LEU A 116 6.80 -4.80 -17.02
N ILE A 117 6.81 -5.00 -15.70
CA ILE A 117 5.72 -5.67 -15.00
C ILE A 117 4.55 -4.69 -14.89
N VAL A 118 3.36 -5.17 -15.21
CA VAL A 118 2.12 -4.41 -15.24
C VAL A 118 1.04 -5.12 -14.44
N LEU A 119 0.05 -4.37 -13.98
CA LEU A 119 -1.17 -4.92 -13.40
C LEU A 119 -2.27 -4.90 -14.47
N ILE A 120 -2.78 -6.07 -14.84
CA ILE A 120 -3.86 -6.22 -15.82
C ILE A 120 -5.16 -6.49 -15.08
N ILE A 121 -6.23 -5.81 -15.51
CA ILE A 121 -7.54 -5.93 -14.88
C ILE A 121 -8.62 -6.17 -15.95
N GLY A 122 -9.55 -7.08 -15.65
CA GLY A 122 -10.69 -7.43 -16.52
C GLY A 122 -10.47 -8.67 -17.40
N ALA A 123 -9.25 -9.19 -17.48
CA ALA A 123 -8.91 -10.35 -18.29
C ALA A 123 -9.49 -11.68 -17.77
N THR A 124 -9.70 -11.78 -16.44
CA THR A 124 -10.13 -13.00 -15.73
C THR A 124 -11.18 -12.68 -14.67
N ASN A 125 -12.46 -12.51 -15.04
CA ASN A 125 -13.56 -12.22 -14.10
C ASN A 125 -13.26 -11.06 -13.11
N TYR A 126 -12.61 -9.99 -13.59
CA TYR A 126 -12.16 -8.83 -12.80
C TYR A 126 -11.06 -9.10 -11.76
N GLN A 127 -10.39 -10.25 -11.81
CA GLN A 127 -9.19 -10.47 -11.01
C GLN A 127 -8.04 -9.60 -11.52
N TYR A 128 -7.26 -9.13 -10.56
CA TYR A 128 -5.99 -8.45 -10.77
C TYR A 128 -4.93 -9.48 -11.15
N GLN A 129 -4.15 -9.21 -12.21
CA GLN A 129 -3.07 -10.07 -12.63
C GLN A 129 -1.80 -9.26 -12.87
N GLN A 130 -0.78 -9.44 -12.04
CA GLN A 130 0.56 -8.95 -12.34
C GLN A 130 1.16 -9.82 -13.45
N ALA A 131 1.78 -9.17 -14.44
CA ALA A 131 2.36 -9.88 -15.57
C ALA A 131 3.40 -9.05 -16.33
N LYS A 132 4.24 -9.73 -17.11
CA LYS A 132 5.01 -9.13 -18.20
C LYS A 132 4.30 -9.36 -19.51
N ILE A 133 4.22 -8.32 -20.35
CA ILE A 133 3.69 -8.48 -21.71
C ILE A 133 4.81 -9.03 -22.59
N GLN A 134 4.60 -10.19 -23.21
CA GLN A 134 5.63 -10.88 -24.00
C GLN A 134 5.51 -10.56 -25.49
N ALA A 135 4.29 -10.56 -26.02
CA ALA A 135 4.05 -10.35 -27.44
C ALA A 135 2.61 -9.87 -27.66
N LEU A 136 2.37 -9.23 -28.80
CA LEU A 136 1.03 -8.99 -29.31
C LEU A 136 0.94 -9.31 -30.79
N ASN A 137 -0.24 -9.70 -31.24
CA ASN A 137 -0.60 -9.74 -32.65
C ASN A 137 -1.75 -8.75 -32.92
N LYS A 138 -2.47 -8.88 -34.03
CA LYS A 138 -3.59 -7.98 -34.36
C LYS A 138 -4.66 -7.98 -33.26
N GLN A 139 -5.00 -9.13 -32.70
CA GLN A 139 -6.15 -9.31 -31.80
C GLN A 139 -5.77 -9.69 -30.37
N GLN A 140 -4.66 -10.39 -30.18
CA GLN A 140 -4.27 -10.98 -28.90
C GLN A 140 -3.02 -10.34 -28.31
N VAL A 141 -2.90 -10.50 -27.00
CA VAL A 141 -1.73 -10.17 -26.19
C VAL A 141 -1.35 -11.43 -25.43
N LYS A 142 -0.08 -11.81 -25.53
CA LYS A 142 0.53 -12.88 -24.73
C LYS A 142 1.24 -12.25 -23.55
N ILE A 143 0.99 -12.80 -22.37
CA ILE A 143 1.58 -12.36 -21.11
C ILE A 143 2.29 -13.53 -20.42
N ALA A 144 3.25 -13.23 -19.58
CA ALA A 144 3.81 -14.13 -18.58
C ALA A 144 3.36 -13.67 -17.20
N THR A 145 2.68 -14.54 -16.46
CA THR A 145 2.20 -14.23 -15.10
C THR A 145 3.36 -13.97 -14.15
N VAL A 146 3.12 -13.07 -13.21
CA VAL A 146 3.98 -12.83 -12.06
C VAL A 146 3.08 -12.83 -10.83
N ASP A 147 3.47 -13.56 -9.80
CA ASP A 147 2.82 -13.65 -8.50
C ASP A 147 3.87 -13.26 -7.47
N PHE A 148 3.55 -12.23 -6.67
CA PHE A 148 4.45 -11.70 -5.65
C PHE A 148 4.44 -12.55 -4.37
N PHE A 149 3.44 -13.39 -4.19
CA PHE A 149 3.24 -14.24 -3.02
C PHE A 149 3.71 -15.68 -3.24
N ASP A 150 3.64 -16.18 -4.47
CA ASP A 150 4.03 -17.56 -4.81
C ASP A 150 4.69 -17.67 -6.19
N PHE A 151 6.01 -17.91 -6.21
CA PHE A 151 6.76 -18.01 -7.46
C PHE A 151 6.57 -19.33 -8.20
N ALA A 152 5.86 -20.32 -7.64
CA ALA A 152 5.63 -21.62 -8.29
C ALA A 152 4.89 -21.48 -9.63
N TYR A 153 4.06 -20.45 -9.77
CA TYR A 153 3.25 -20.19 -10.95
C TYR A 153 3.74 -18.99 -11.78
N ASN A 154 4.97 -18.55 -11.56
CA ASN A 154 5.57 -17.48 -12.36
C ASN A 154 5.90 -17.93 -13.78
N ASN A 155 5.85 -16.98 -14.70
CA ASN A 155 6.16 -17.13 -16.12
C ASN A 155 5.23 -18.10 -16.87
N GLN A 156 4.01 -18.35 -16.36
CA GLN A 156 3.03 -19.12 -17.10
C GLN A 156 2.52 -18.26 -18.27
N PRO A 157 2.64 -18.74 -19.53
CA PRO A 157 2.19 -17.99 -20.68
C PRO A 157 0.68 -18.06 -20.81
N ILE A 158 0.02 -16.90 -20.84
CA ILE A 158 -1.43 -16.79 -21.05
C ILE A 158 -1.69 -15.83 -22.21
N ALA A 159 -2.69 -16.13 -23.04
CA ALA A 159 -3.10 -15.29 -24.14
C ALA A 159 -4.50 -14.72 -23.91
N PHE A 160 -4.64 -13.42 -24.06
CA PHE A 160 -5.92 -12.71 -23.97
C PHE A 160 -6.22 -11.95 -25.25
N MET A 161 -7.50 -11.76 -25.56
CA MET A 161 -7.93 -10.81 -26.57
C MET A 161 -7.75 -9.39 -26.04
N LYS A 162 -7.24 -8.48 -26.86
CA LYS A 162 -7.00 -7.06 -26.50
C LYS A 162 -8.23 -6.36 -25.92
N ASN A 163 -9.42 -6.75 -26.36
CA ASN A 163 -10.68 -6.17 -25.90
C ASN A 163 -11.15 -6.69 -24.53
N GLN A 164 -10.46 -7.66 -23.93
CA GLN A 164 -10.74 -8.15 -22.58
C GLN A 164 -10.10 -7.27 -21.50
N PHE A 165 -9.13 -6.43 -21.85
CA PHE A 165 -8.48 -5.55 -20.88
C PHE A 165 -9.32 -4.33 -20.60
N ASP A 166 -9.71 -4.17 -19.34
CA ASP A 166 -10.45 -3.02 -18.84
C ASP A 166 -9.52 -1.93 -18.34
N ALA A 167 -8.43 -2.32 -17.67
CA ALA A 167 -7.35 -1.43 -17.31
C ALA A 167 -5.98 -2.13 -17.33
N ILE A 168 -4.92 -1.34 -17.55
CA ILE A 168 -3.53 -1.76 -17.40
C ILE A 168 -2.79 -0.68 -16.61
N GLU A 169 -2.30 -1.01 -15.44
CA GLU A 169 -1.47 -0.13 -14.61
C GLU A 169 0.01 -0.45 -14.80
N PHE A 170 0.84 0.60 -14.83
CA PHE A 170 2.28 0.47 -15.01
C PHE A 170 3.02 1.70 -14.48
N GLY A 171 4.29 1.55 -14.12
CA GLY A 171 5.11 2.67 -13.63
C GLY A 171 4.86 3.10 -12.19
N GLY A 172 3.95 2.42 -11.48
CA GLY A 172 3.81 2.56 -10.03
C GLY A 172 5.06 2.05 -9.30
N GLN A 173 5.24 2.48 -8.06
CA GLN A 173 6.46 2.20 -7.28
C GLN A 173 6.69 0.68 -7.14
N GLU A 174 5.72 -0.06 -6.62
CA GLU A 174 5.74 -1.53 -6.54
C GLU A 174 6.04 -2.20 -7.89
N LEU A 175 5.37 -1.79 -8.97
CA LEU A 175 5.54 -2.38 -10.30
C LEU A 175 6.92 -2.11 -10.91
N ASN A 176 7.48 -0.92 -10.69
CA ASN A 176 8.84 -0.57 -11.12
C ASN A 176 9.89 -1.40 -10.37
N GLN A 177 9.71 -1.55 -9.06
CA GLN A 177 10.59 -2.38 -8.24
C GLN A 177 10.47 -3.86 -8.62
N ALA A 178 9.25 -4.35 -8.88
CA ALA A 178 9.03 -5.70 -9.35
C ALA A 178 9.72 -5.94 -10.69
N THR A 179 9.61 -4.97 -11.61
CA THR A 179 10.29 -5.01 -12.92
C THR A 179 11.79 -5.25 -12.74
N LYS A 180 12.44 -4.50 -11.85
CA LYS A 180 13.87 -4.67 -11.51
C LYS A 180 14.14 -6.04 -10.86
N PHE A 181 13.30 -6.46 -9.92
CA PHE A 181 13.47 -7.70 -9.16
C PHE A 181 13.45 -8.92 -10.10
N PHE A 182 12.45 -8.99 -10.97
CA PHE A 182 12.24 -10.10 -11.90
C PHE A 182 13.04 -9.99 -13.21
N LEU A 183 14.08 -9.15 -13.28
CA LEU A 183 15.07 -9.20 -14.37
C LEU A 183 15.86 -10.51 -14.34
N GLN A 184 16.03 -11.09 -13.15
CA GLN A 184 16.69 -12.38 -12.94
C GLN A 184 15.68 -13.44 -12.49
N PRO A 185 15.91 -14.73 -12.82
CA PRO A 185 15.06 -15.80 -12.35
C PRO A 185 15.22 -16.02 -10.84
N HIS A 186 14.11 -16.21 -10.15
CA HIS A 186 14.08 -16.51 -8.71
C HIS A 186 13.48 -17.89 -8.48
N LYS A 187 14.10 -18.68 -7.59
CA LYS A 187 13.57 -19.98 -7.19
C LYS A 187 12.48 -19.81 -6.14
N HIS A 188 11.34 -20.46 -6.33
CA HIS A 188 10.27 -20.54 -5.35
C HIS A 188 10.76 -21.03 -3.98
N GLN A 189 10.30 -20.39 -2.91
CA GLN A 189 10.52 -20.82 -1.53
C GLN A 189 9.21 -21.19 -0.85
N LEU A 190 9.18 -22.41 -0.32
CA LEU A 190 8.09 -22.82 0.56
C LEU A 190 8.08 -21.97 1.84
N PRO A 191 6.89 -21.56 2.30
CA PRO A 191 6.77 -20.73 3.47
C PRO A 191 7.13 -21.50 4.74
N ILE A 192 7.96 -20.92 5.60
CA ILE A 192 8.20 -21.45 6.94
C ILE A 192 7.25 -20.76 7.89
N MET A 193 6.33 -21.52 8.49
CA MET A 193 5.26 -21.01 9.35
C MET A 193 5.41 -21.55 10.76
N VAL A 194 5.59 -20.67 11.74
CA VAL A 194 5.64 -21.05 13.15
C VAL A 194 4.35 -20.60 13.83
N LYS A 195 3.58 -21.57 14.32
CA LYS A 195 2.33 -21.31 15.06
C LYS A 195 2.63 -20.67 16.41
N ALA A 196 1.70 -19.86 16.90
CA ALA A 196 1.75 -19.32 18.25
C ALA A 196 1.59 -20.44 19.29
N ASN A 197 2.71 -20.95 19.78
CA ASN A 197 2.80 -21.96 20.83
C ASN A 197 3.93 -21.58 21.82
N LEU A 198 4.27 -22.48 22.75
CA LEU A 198 5.30 -22.24 23.77
C LEU A 198 6.69 -21.90 23.20
N HIS A 199 6.97 -22.20 21.93
CA HIS A 199 8.23 -21.88 21.26
C HIS A 199 8.24 -20.49 20.60
N LEU A 200 7.12 -19.76 20.60
CA LEU A 200 7.01 -18.47 19.93
C LEU A 200 7.94 -17.42 20.56
N ILE A 201 7.92 -17.25 21.89
CA ILE A 201 8.70 -16.20 22.56
C ILE A 201 10.22 -16.41 22.37
N PRO A 202 10.80 -17.60 22.60
CA PRO A 202 12.22 -17.83 22.32
C PRO A 202 12.60 -17.56 20.86
N LEU A 203 11.75 -17.98 19.92
CA LEU A 203 11.95 -17.71 18.49
C LEU A 203 11.97 -16.20 18.21
N LEU A 204 10.95 -15.47 18.68
CA LEU A 204 10.84 -14.02 18.46
C LEU A 204 12.02 -13.25 19.06
N LYS A 205 12.52 -13.65 20.24
CA LYS A 205 13.75 -13.09 20.82
C LYS A 205 14.95 -13.32 19.90
N SER A 206 15.12 -14.55 19.40
CA SER A 206 16.20 -14.86 18.45
C SER A 206 16.10 -14.05 17.14
N LEU A 207 14.88 -13.86 16.62
CA LEU A 207 14.63 -13.09 15.40
C LEU A 207 14.88 -11.59 15.59
N LYS A 208 14.53 -11.04 16.75
CA LYS A 208 14.88 -9.68 17.15
C LYS A 208 16.39 -9.47 17.12
N ASP A 209 17.15 -10.35 17.78
CA ASP A 209 18.62 -10.18 17.90
C ASP A 209 19.35 -10.32 16.55
N LYS A 210 18.76 -11.07 15.61
CA LYS A 210 19.25 -11.19 14.22
C LYS A 210 18.71 -10.12 13.28
N GLU A 211 17.88 -9.21 13.78
CA GLU A 211 17.15 -8.21 12.99
C GLU A 211 16.43 -8.79 11.75
N THR A 212 15.86 -9.98 11.90
CA THR A 212 15.22 -10.70 10.79
C THR A 212 13.90 -10.04 10.41
N LEU A 213 13.69 -9.81 9.11
CA LEU A 213 12.39 -9.39 8.57
C LEU A 213 11.42 -10.57 8.59
N ILE A 214 10.24 -10.37 9.16
CA ILE A 214 9.24 -11.43 9.36
C ILE A 214 7.85 -10.98 8.91
N MET A 215 7.00 -11.95 8.59
CA MET A 215 5.55 -11.74 8.47
C MET A 215 4.86 -12.19 9.76
N VAL A 216 4.07 -11.32 10.36
CA VAL A 216 3.28 -11.62 11.55
C VAL A 216 1.81 -11.60 11.17
N TYR A 217 1.16 -12.76 11.25
CA TYR A 217 -0.24 -12.88 10.93
C TYR A 217 -1.07 -12.78 12.20
N ILE A 218 -2.01 -11.84 12.16
CA ILE A 218 -2.98 -11.59 13.23
C ILE A 218 -4.32 -12.14 12.77
N ASN A 219 -5.07 -12.78 13.67
CA ASN A 219 -6.43 -13.28 13.44
C ASN A 219 -6.69 -13.96 12.06
N THR A 220 -6.83 -15.29 12.06
CA THR A 220 -6.87 -16.12 10.83
C THR A 220 -8.01 -15.84 9.84
N SER A 221 -9.01 -15.02 10.17
CA SER A 221 -10.19 -14.79 9.33
C SER A 221 -9.96 -13.86 8.13
N ASN A 222 -8.98 -12.95 8.19
CA ASN A 222 -8.88 -11.84 7.22
C ASN A 222 -7.58 -11.81 6.40
N ASN A 223 -6.72 -12.83 6.46
CA ASN A 223 -5.38 -12.82 5.81
C ASN A 223 -4.56 -11.55 6.09
N ASN A 224 -4.80 -10.88 7.22
CA ASN A 224 -4.10 -9.67 7.59
C ASN A 224 -2.76 -10.05 8.23
N PHE A 225 -1.68 -9.48 7.68
CA PHE A 225 -0.35 -9.65 8.22
C PHE A 225 0.41 -8.33 8.25
N TYR A 226 1.38 -8.26 9.14
CA TYR A 226 2.40 -7.23 9.19
C TYR A 226 3.70 -7.77 8.63
N VAL A 227 4.45 -6.94 7.91
CA VAL A 227 5.84 -7.22 7.56
C VAL A 227 6.73 -6.26 8.32
N GLY A 228 7.73 -6.77 9.04
CA GLY A 228 8.59 -5.90 9.84
C GLY A 228 9.69 -6.62 10.59
N LYS A 229 10.49 -5.84 11.31
CA LYS A 229 11.50 -6.33 12.26
C LYS A 229 11.01 -6.11 13.69
N ILE A 230 11.27 -7.07 14.56
CA ILE A 230 11.00 -6.90 16.00
C ILE A 230 12.06 -5.94 16.55
N ILE A 231 11.63 -4.84 17.17
CA ILE A 231 12.53 -3.89 17.83
C ILE A 231 12.50 -4.06 19.35
N ASN A 232 11.37 -4.47 19.91
CA ASN A 232 11.19 -4.75 21.33
C ASN A 232 10.26 -5.95 21.54
N ILE A 233 10.49 -6.72 22.60
CA ILE A 233 9.65 -7.86 22.96
C ILE A 233 9.77 -8.20 24.45
N ASN A 234 8.64 -8.53 25.08
CA ASN A 234 8.60 -9.17 26.39
C ASN A 234 7.74 -10.44 26.34
N ASN A 235 7.27 -10.94 27.48
CA ASN A 235 6.52 -12.20 27.54
C ASN A 235 5.06 -12.07 27.06
N GLN A 236 4.55 -10.86 26.85
CA GLN A 236 3.14 -10.59 26.53
C GLN A 236 2.95 -9.84 25.21
N GLU A 237 3.93 -9.08 24.77
CA GLU A 237 3.79 -8.13 23.66
C GLU A 237 5.11 -7.94 22.90
N MET A 238 4.99 -7.45 21.68
CA MET A 238 6.12 -7.08 20.83
C MET A 238 5.83 -5.80 20.06
N VAL A 239 6.88 -5.02 19.82
CA VAL A 239 6.85 -3.88 18.90
C VAL A 239 7.58 -4.26 17.61
N LEU A 240 6.90 -4.07 16.49
CA LEU A 240 7.44 -4.22 15.15
C LEU A 240 7.74 -2.84 14.55
N SER A 241 8.92 -2.70 13.93
CA SER A 241 9.21 -1.69 12.91
C SER A 241 8.76 -2.24 11.57
N LEU A 242 7.71 -1.66 11.00
CA LEU A 242 7.04 -2.16 9.81
C LEU A 242 7.73 -1.73 8.52
N VAL A 243 7.49 -2.52 7.48
CA VAL A 243 7.85 -2.23 6.09
C VAL A 243 6.56 -2.33 5.27
N ASP A 244 6.27 -1.31 4.45
CA ASP A 244 5.10 -1.33 3.58
C ASP A 244 5.33 -2.15 2.29
N GLN A 245 4.30 -2.26 1.47
CA GLN A 245 4.34 -3.03 0.21
C GLN A 245 5.32 -2.46 -0.83
N ASP A 246 5.66 -1.17 -0.72
CA ASP A 246 6.65 -0.50 -1.56
C ASP A 246 8.06 -0.63 -0.98
N GLY A 247 8.26 -1.29 0.16
CA GLY A 247 9.56 -1.48 0.79
C GLY A 247 10.05 -0.28 1.62
N TYR A 248 9.22 0.75 1.81
CA TYR A 248 9.51 1.87 2.70
C TYR A 248 9.21 1.50 4.15
N PHE A 249 9.68 2.33 5.08
CA PHE A 249 9.30 2.29 6.48
C PHE A 249 7.78 2.49 6.61
N GLY A 250 7.10 1.46 7.13
CA GLY A 250 5.65 1.39 7.25
C GLY A 250 5.10 1.79 8.63
N GLY A 251 5.90 2.47 9.45
CA GLY A 251 5.56 2.83 10.83
C GLY A 251 5.83 1.71 11.83
N TYR A 252 5.07 1.70 12.92
CA TYR A 252 5.21 0.73 14.01
C TYR A 252 3.89 0.02 14.31
N ALA A 253 4.01 -1.19 14.85
CA ALA A 253 2.90 -1.90 15.48
C ALA A 253 3.31 -2.40 16.87
N LEU A 254 2.50 -2.13 17.89
CA LEU A 254 2.57 -2.82 19.17
C LEU A 254 1.44 -3.85 19.22
N ILE A 255 1.79 -5.11 19.44
CA ILE A 255 0.87 -6.25 19.30
C ILE A 255 1.00 -7.15 20.52
N ARG A 256 -0.13 -7.55 21.11
CA ARG A 256 -0.15 -8.63 22.11
C ARG A 256 0.14 -9.97 21.44
N LEU A 257 1.03 -10.75 22.05
CA LEU A 257 1.39 -12.07 21.54
C LEU A 257 0.21 -13.05 21.52
N SER A 258 -0.83 -12.81 22.33
CA SER A 258 -2.09 -13.58 22.29
C SER A 258 -2.88 -13.40 20.99
N GLU A 259 -2.64 -12.32 20.25
CA GLU A 259 -3.34 -12.00 18.99
C GLU A 259 -2.60 -12.55 17.76
N VAL A 260 -1.37 -13.02 17.94
CA VAL A 260 -0.55 -13.59 16.87
C VAL A 260 -1.01 -15.02 16.61
N SER A 261 -1.40 -15.30 15.37
CA SER A 261 -1.79 -16.66 14.95
C SER A 261 -0.55 -17.45 14.51
N PHE A 262 0.28 -16.84 13.69
CA PHE A 262 1.50 -17.45 13.18
C PHE A 262 2.51 -16.39 12.71
N VAL A 263 3.77 -16.78 12.68
CA VAL A 263 4.88 -15.97 12.20
C VAL A 263 5.57 -16.71 11.07
N SER A 264 5.83 -16.02 9.98
CA SER A 264 6.67 -16.52 8.90
C SER A 264 8.00 -15.80 8.86
N THR A 265 9.07 -16.58 8.71
CA THR A 265 10.45 -16.08 8.56
C THR A 265 10.96 -16.22 7.13
N GLN A 266 10.17 -16.88 6.26
CA GLN A 266 10.55 -17.14 4.88
C GLN A 266 9.27 -17.31 4.07
N THR A 267 9.13 -16.48 3.03
CA THR A 267 8.15 -16.59 1.94
C THR A 267 8.75 -15.93 0.69
N ASP A 268 8.19 -16.21 -0.49
CA ASP A 268 8.59 -15.48 -1.70
C ASP A 268 8.30 -13.96 -1.57
N TYR A 269 7.17 -13.60 -0.95
CA TYR A 269 6.83 -12.20 -0.67
C TYR A 269 7.85 -11.50 0.25
N LEU A 270 8.30 -12.16 1.33
CA LEU A 270 9.33 -11.61 2.22
C LEU A 270 10.63 -11.32 1.47
N ARG A 271 11.00 -12.16 0.49
CA ARG A 271 12.19 -11.93 -0.34
C ARG A 271 12.03 -10.67 -1.18
N ILE A 272 10.86 -10.43 -1.77
CA ILE A 272 10.55 -9.21 -2.51
C ILE A 272 10.72 -7.99 -1.59
N ILE A 273 9.99 -7.97 -0.47
CA ILE A 273 10.00 -6.82 0.46
C ILE A 273 11.41 -6.59 1.05
N ALA A 274 12.15 -7.65 1.39
CA ALA A 274 13.53 -7.52 1.85
C ALA A 274 14.45 -6.88 0.79
N THR A 275 14.23 -7.20 -0.48
CA THR A 275 14.99 -6.62 -1.59
C THR A 275 14.64 -5.15 -1.80
N TYR A 276 13.35 -4.80 -1.83
CA TYR A 276 12.88 -3.42 -1.98
C TYR A 276 13.41 -2.54 -0.84
N ARG A 277 13.29 -3.02 0.40
CA ARG A 277 13.87 -2.36 1.57
C ARG A 277 15.37 -2.13 1.39
N THR A 278 16.11 -3.12 0.91
CA THR A 278 17.57 -3.00 0.71
C THR A 278 17.90 -1.91 -0.30
N TRP A 279 17.18 -1.82 -1.41
CA TRP A 279 17.36 -0.75 -2.40
C TRP A 279 17.08 0.62 -1.79
N HIS A 280 15.96 0.77 -1.07
CA HIS A 280 15.64 2.03 -0.40
C HIS A 280 16.65 2.45 0.67
N GLN A 281 17.25 1.49 1.38
CA GLN A 281 18.31 1.77 2.33
C GLN A 281 19.61 2.23 1.62
N GLN A 282 19.96 1.62 0.49
CA GLN A 282 21.11 2.01 -0.33
C GLN A 282 20.92 3.42 -0.92
N ASP A 283 19.71 3.73 -1.37
CA ASP A 283 19.35 5.03 -1.93
C ASP A 283 19.02 6.08 -0.86
N GLN A 284 19.09 5.75 0.43
CA GLN A 284 18.73 6.61 1.56
C GLN A 284 17.29 7.15 1.52
N THR A 285 16.37 6.39 0.91
CA THR A 285 14.95 6.74 0.75
C THR A 285 14.01 5.87 1.59
N PHE A 286 14.55 4.99 2.44
CA PHE A 286 13.75 4.05 3.25
C PHE A 286 12.68 4.73 4.13
N VAL A 287 12.96 5.92 4.66
CA VAL A 287 12.05 6.62 5.58
C VAL A 287 11.56 7.89 4.91
N GLN A 288 10.24 8.01 4.74
CA GLN A 288 9.64 9.25 4.25
C GLN A 288 10.03 10.45 5.14
N PRO A 289 10.28 11.65 4.60
CA PRO A 289 10.80 12.80 5.37
C PRO A 289 9.99 13.20 6.61
N VAL A 290 8.71 12.82 6.67
CA VAL A 290 7.77 13.15 7.75
C VAL A 290 7.62 12.04 8.80
N LEU A 291 8.32 10.92 8.63
CA LEU A 291 8.26 9.76 9.52
C LEU A 291 9.56 9.61 10.31
N ASP A 292 9.51 8.84 11.39
CA ASP A 292 10.64 8.56 12.27
C ASP A 292 10.74 7.06 12.52
N ASP A 293 11.82 6.44 12.03
CA ASP A 293 12.12 5.01 12.19
C ASP A 293 13.05 4.72 13.39
N LYS A 294 13.37 5.74 14.21
CA LYS A 294 14.32 5.65 15.33
C LYS A 294 13.67 5.75 16.70
N MET A 295 12.35 5.63 16.79
CA MET A 295 11.66 5.62 18.08
C MET A 295 12.14 4.47 18.96
N GLN A 296 12.33 4.75 20.24
CA GLN A 296 12.79 3.80 21.24
C GLN A 296 11.73 3.57 22.31
N PHE A 297 11.61 2.32 22.77
CA PHE A 297 10.61 1.90 23.75
C PHE A 297 11.24 1.12 24.90
N ASP A 298 10.70 1.28 26.10
CA ASP A 298 11.07 0.50 27.29
C ASP A 298 10.49 -0.92 27.22
N ASN A 299 11.36 -1.93 27.24
CA ASN A 299 11.00 -3.35 27.19
C ASN A 299 10.12 -3.83 28.35
N GLN A 300 10.19 -3.20 29.52
CA GLN A 300 9.44 -3.66 30.69
C GLN A 300 7.97 -3.21 30.64
N ASN A 301 7.70 -2.05 30.04
CA ASN A 301 6.37 -1.43 30.01
C ASN A 301 6.06 -0.89 28.60
N LEU A 302 5.99 -1.75 27.57
CA LEU A 302 5.92 -1.25 26.18
C LEU A 302 4.64 -0.48 25.91
N TRP A 303 3.48 -0.94 26.41
CA TRP A 303 2.23 -0.17 26.31
C TRP A 303 2.38 1.27 26.82
N GLN A 304 2.90 1.44 28.04
CA GLN A 304 3.12 2.76 28.62
C GLN A 304 4.11 3.57 27.79
N SER A 305 5.26 2.99 27.45
CA SER A 305 6.32 3.66 26.73
C SER A 305 5.88 4.10 25.33
N VAL A 306 5.16 3.25 24.61
CA VAL A 306 4.61 3.57 23.28
C VAL A 306 3.58 4.69 23.38
N PHE A 307 2.63 4.63 24.33
CA PHE A 307 1.63 5.70 24.48
C PHE A 307 2.26 7.01 24.96
N GLN A 308 3.31 6.97 25.79
CA GLN A 308 4.08 8.16 26.17
C GLN A 308 4.74 8.80 24.96
N GLN A 309 5.45 8.02 24.13
CA GLN A 309 6.08 8.52 22.89
C GLN A 309 5.04 9.08 21.92
N ALA A 310 3.97 8.35 21.67
CA ALA A 310 2.89 8.80 20.79
C ALA A 310 2.23 10.09 21.27
N THR A 311 2.00 10.24 22.58
CA THR A 311 1.43 11.47 23.16
C THR A 311 2.40 12.63 23.05
N LEU A 312 3.68 12.43 23.38
CA LEU A 312 4.73 13.46 23.33
C LEU A 312 4.91 14.00 21.90
N GLN A 313 4.94 13.11 20.92
CA GLN A 313 5.09 13.45 19.51
C GLN A 313 3.78 13.82 18.82
N LYS A 314 2.65 13.78 19.56
CA LYS A 314 1.30 14.05 19.05
C LYS A 314 0.96 13.20 17.83
N LEU A 315 1.30 11.91 17.86
CA LEU A 315 1.02 10.99 16.77
C LEU A 315 -0.47 10.62 16.75
N MET A 316 -1.02 10.50 15.55
CA MET A 316 -2.26 9.76 15.35
C MET A 316 -1.99 8.27 15.50
N LEU A 317 -2.97 7.56 16.03
CA LEU A 317 -2.94 6.15 16.33
C LEU A 317 -4.10 5.46 15.63
N ARG A 318 -3.87 4.22 15.17
CA ARG A 318 -4.94 3.28 14.88
C ARG A 318 -4.92 2.20 15.95
N VAL A 319 -6.01 2.11 16.71
CA VAL A 319 -6.13 1.25 17.90
C VAL A 319 -7.18 0.19 17.69
N GLN A 320 -6.92 -1.03 18.16
CA GLN A 320 -7.91 -2.10 18.22
C GLN A 320 -8.09 -2.54 19.67
N PHE A 321 -9.33 -2.61 20.14
CA PHE A 321 -9.68 -3.08 21.47
C PHE A 321 -9.96 -4.59 21.46
N ARG A 322 -9.61 -5.32 22.54
CA ARG A 322 -9.69 -6.81 22.59
C ARG A 322 -11.08 -7.40 22.38
N GLN A 323 -12.12 -6.63 22.68
CA GLN A 323 -13.51 -7.07 22.55
C GLN A 323 -14.16 -6.61 21.25
N LEU A 324 -13.46 -5.83 20.44
CA LEU A 324 -13.99 -5.20 19.23
C LEU A 324 -13.16 -5.64 18.03
N ASN A 325 -13.83 -6.22 17.02
CA ASN A 325 -13.17 -6.61 15.78
C ASN A 325 -13.08 -5.44 14.77
N THR A 326 -12.94 -4.20 15.28
CA THR A 326 -12.81 -3.00 14.46
C THR A 326 -11.69 -2.13 14.99
N ASP A 327 -11.01 -1.46 14.07
CA ASP A 327 -10.00 -0.48 14.38
C ASP A 327 -10.64 0.90 14.55
N PHE A 328 -10.04 1.74 15.39
CA PHE A 328 -10.44 3.12 15.59
C PHE A 328 -9.26 4.06 15.38
N LEU A 329 -9.52 5.26 14.89
CA LEU A 329 -8.55 6.34 14.92
C LEU A 329 -8.56 7.00 16.29
N ALA A 330 -7.39 7.32 16.83
CA ALA A 330 -7.27 8.01 18.11
C ALA A 330 -6.04 8.92 18.16
N TYR A 331 -6.04 9.87 19.10
CA TYR A 331 -4.82 10.57 19.49
C TYR A 331 -4.62 10.52 21.01
N GLY A 332 -3.35 10.43 21.42
CA GLY A 332 -2.96 10.40 22.84
C GLY A 332 -3.08 11.77 23.49
N LEU A 333 -3.82 11.86 24.60
CA LEU A 333 -3.90 13.06 25.44
C LEU A 333 -2.95 12.99 26.63
N GLN A 334 -2.90 11.83 27.29
CA GLN A 334 -2.07 11.62 28.47
C GLN A 334 -1.83 10.13 28.69
N ALA A 335 -0.56 9.71 28.73
CA ALA A 335 -0.18 8.37 29.17
C ALA A 335 0.13 8.37 30.68
N LYS A 336 -0.47 7.44 31.42
CA LYS A 336 -0.23 7.19 32.84
C LYS A 336 0.44 5.83 33.02
N GLU A 337 0.74 5.44 34.27
CA GLU A 337 1.42 4.18 34.55
C GLU A 337 0.64 2.93 34.08
N LYS A 338 -0.69 2.93 34.17
CA LYS A 338 -1.53 1.75 33.86
C LYS A 338 -2.65 2.01 32.84
N SER A 339 -2.74 3.24 32.36
CA SER A 339 -3.83 3.70 31.51
C SER A 339 -3.38 4.82 30.59
N VAL A 340 -4.18 5.08 29.57
CA VAL A 340 -4.01 6.21 28.66
C VAL A 340 -5.35 6.91 28.45
N LYS A 341 -5.32 8.22 28.48
CA LYS A 341 -6.43 9.07 28.05
C LYS A 341 -6.29 9.29 26.55
N LEU A 342 -7.29 8.85 25.79
CA LEU A 342 -7.36 8.98 24.34
C LEU A 342 -8.56 9.82 23.95
N ALA A 343 -8.40 10.54 22.86
CA ALA A 343 -9.51 11.05 22.07
C ALA A 343 -9.70 10.12 20.88
N VAL A 344 -10.84 9.42 20.85
CA VAL A 344 -11.17 8.41 19.86
C VAL A 344 -12.16 9.00 18.86
N PHE A 345 -11.91 8.77 17.57
CA PHE A 345 -12.77 9.18 16.47
C PHE A 345 -13.60 7.98 16.00
N ASP A 346 -14.90 8.19 15.80
CA ASP A 346 -15.74 7.22 15.11
C ASP A 346 -15.44 7.27 13.60
N ASP A 347 -15.03 6.15 13.01
CA ASP A 347 -14.71 6.04 11.57
C ASP A 347 -15.92 6.42 10.69
N LEU A 348 -17.17 6.27 11.19
CA LEU A 348 -18.38 6.64 10.47
C LEU A 348 -18.74 8.13 10.59
N GLN A 349 -18.27 8.79 11.63
CA GLN A 349 -18.55 10.20 11.91
C GLN A 349 -17.28 10.87 12.43
N ARG A 350 -16.36 11.23 11.52
CA ARG A 350 -15.09 11.95 11.74
C ARG A 350 -15.17 13.25 12.56
N GLN A 351 -16.35 13.61 13.08
CA GLN A 351 -16.66 14.79 13.88
C GLN A 351 -16.97 14.47 15.35
N THR A 352 -17.25 13.22 15.73
CA THR A 352 -17.49 12.86 17.14
C THR A 352 -16.19 12.36 17.76
N THR A 353 -15.57 13.23 18.58
CA THR A 353 -14.42 12.85 19.40
C THR A 353 -14.92 12.47 20.78
N GLN A 354 -14.74 11.20 21.17
CA GLN A 354 -14.98 10.75 22.54
C GLN A 354 -13.66 10.71 23.29
N ILE A 355 -13.59 11.48 24.37
CA ILE A 355 -12.43 11.45 25.27
C ILE A 355 -12.70 10.41 26.35
N GLN A 356 -11.88 9.37 26.39
CA GLN A 356 -12.03 8.29 27.35
C GLN A 356 -10.66 7.83 27.85
N GLU A 357 -10.64 7.33 29.09
CA GLU A 357 -9.48 6.68 29.67
C GLU A 357 -9.62 5.16 29.53
N PHE A 358 -8.58 4.52 28.99
CA PHE A 358 -8.50 3.09 28.75
C PHE A 358 -7.33 2.50 29.53
N LYS A 359 -7.50 1.30 30.06
CA LYS A 359 -6.37 0.53 30.61
C LYS A 359 -5.57 -0.07 29.46
N TYR A 360 -4.28 -0.28 29.67
CA TYR A 360 -3.45 -0.93 28.64
C TYR A 360 -3.94 -2.33 28.27
N ASP A 361 -4.60 -3.04 29.21
CA ASP A 361 -5.21 -4.35 29.00
C ASP A 361 -6.44 -4.37 28.09
N ASP A 362 -7.00 -3.20 27.76
CA ASP A 362 -8.15 -3.09 26.88
C ASP A 362 -7.75 -3.21 25.39
N PHE A 363 -6.47 -2.96 25.06
CA PHE A 363 -5.98 -2.94 23.68
C PHE A 363 -5.50 -4.32 23.21
N ALA A 364 -5.86 -4.71 22.00
CA ALA A 364 -5.32 -5.88 21.30
C ALA A 364 -4.03 -5.52 20.55
N ARG A 365 -4.06 -4.41 19.82
CA ARG A 365 -2.94 -3.86 19.05
C ARG A 365 -3.10 -2.37 18.83
N ILE A 366 -1.97 -1.71 18.56
CA ILE A 366 -1.94 -0.34 18.07
C ILE A 366 -0.94 -0.23 16.93
N THR A 367 -1.23 0.63 15.96
CA THR A 367 -0.33 0.99 14.85
C THR A 367 -0.20 2.50 14.76
N PHE A 368 1.00 2.98 14.45
CA PHE A 368 1.32 4.41 14.50
C PHE A 368 2.56 4.75 13.67
N GLY A 369 2.81 6.05 13.47
CA GLY A 369 4.04 6.51 12.79
C GLY A 369 4.12 6.14 11.31
N TYR A 370 2.99 5.88 10.64
CA TYR A 370 2.94 5.58 9.21
C TYR A 370 2.24 6.69 8.41
N LEU A 371 2.53 6.74 7.11
CA LEU A 371 2.23 7.89 6.25
C LEU A 371 0.74 8.26 6.21
N ASN A 372 -0.17 7.28 6.17
CA ASN A 372 -1.60 7.59 6.15
C ASN A 372 -2.04 8.37 7.40
N LEU A 373 -1.54 8.01 8.59
CA LEU A 373 -1.90 8.69 9.83
C LEU A 373 -1.32 10.10 9.90
N TYR A 374 -0.19 10.36 9.26
CA TYR A 374 0.32 11.72 9.09
C TYR A 374 -0.66 12.60 8.30
N PHE A 375 -1.16 12.11 7.17
CA PHE A 375 -2.16 12.84 6.37
C PHE A 375 -3.49 12.98 7.11
N THR A 376 -3.99 11.90 7.72
CA THR A 376 -5.23 11.94 8.51
C THR A 376 -5.15 12.95 9.66
N LYS A 377 -3.98 13.08 10.32
CA LYS A 377 -3.76 14.12 11.32
C LYS A 377 -3.96 15.53 10.74
N ALA A 378 -3.36 15.81 9.59
CA ALA A 378 -3.49 17.09 8.90
C ALA A 378 -4.92 17.38 8.39
N GLU A 379 -5.74 16.34 8.22
CA GLU A 379 -7.15 16.49 7.83
C GLU A 379 -8.07 16.74 9.03
N LEU A 380 -7.75 16.17 10.21
CA LEU A 380 -8.64 16.20 11.38
C LEU A 380 -8.26 17.23 12.45
N ILE A 381 -6.97 17.59 12.56
CA ILE A 381 -6.42 18.32 13.71
C ILE A 381 -5.73 19.64 13.26
N ASN A 382 -5.89 20.05 12.01
CA ASN A 382 -5.38 21.35 11.53
C ASN A 382 -6.32 22.51 11.87
#